data_AF-A0A3M2D627-F1
#
_entry.id   AF-A0A3M2D627-F1
#
_cell.length_a   1.000
_cell.length_b   1.000
_cell.length_c   1.000
_cell.angle_alpha   90.00
_cell.angle_beta   90.00
_cell.angle_gamma   90.00
#
_symmetry.space_group_name_H-M   'P 1'
#
loop_
_entity.id
_entity.type
_entity.pdbx_description
1 polymer ?
#
loop_
_entity_poly.entity_id
_entity_poly.type
_entity_poly.pdbx_seq_one_letter_code
_entity_poly.pdbx_strand_id
1 'polypeptide(L)' 'MKRKELMEQLRSMSLEELKQQEESLRESLFRLRFRKSLGFRETIKDIRREKKILARVLTLINQLEKEQAQKNKQNN' A
#
# COMPACT_ATOMS: atom_id res chain seq x y z
N MET A 1 13.69 -6.51 -5.91
CA MET A 1 12.60 -7.02 -5.05
C MET A 1 11.75 -7.98 -5.84
N LYS A 2 11.82 -9.28 -5.53
CA LYS A 2 10.89 -10.24 -6.12
C LYS A 2 9.50 -9.92 -5.56
N ARG A 3 8.47 -9.94 -6.41
CA ARG A 3 7.08 -9.60 -6.02
C ARG A 3 6.59 -10.40 -4.80
N LYS A 4 7.12 -11.62 -4.63
CA LYS A 4 6.79 -12.55 -3.54
C LYS A 4 7.26 -12.03 -2.18
N GLU A 5 8.53 -11.63 -2.07
CA GLU A 5 9.12 -11.10 -0.83
C GLU A 5 8.35 -9.87 -0.32
N LEU A 6 7.99 -8.95 -1.21
CA LEU A 6 7.21 -7.77 -0.85
C LEU A 6 5.83 -8.14 -0.28
N MET A 7 5.18 -9.17 -0.82
CA MET A 7 3.87 -9.59 -0.32
C MET A 7 3.96 -10.27 1.04
N GLU A 8 5.04 -10.99 1.29
CA GLU A 8 5.30 -11.64 2.56
C GLU A 8 5.56 -10.59 3.66
N GLN A 9 6.38 -9.59 3.35
CA GLN A 9 6.61 -8.43 4.23
C GLN A 9 5.32 -7.67 4.56
N LEU A 10 4.48 -7.40 3.56
CA LEU A 10 3.21 -6.70 3.80
C LEU A 10 2.23 -7.53 4.64
N ARG A 11 2.29 -8.87 4.58
CA ARG A 11 1.45 -9.74 5.41
C ARG A 11 1.93 -9.86 6.85
N SER A 12 3.21 -9.65 7.10
CA SER A 12 3.78 -9.67 8.46
C SER A 12 3.58 -8.35 9.22
N MET A 13 3.21 -7.28 8.54
CA MET A 13 2.97 -5.96 9.14
C MET A 13 1.65 -5.91 9.92
N SER A 14 1.63 -5.10 10.98
CA SER A 14 0.41 -4.79 11.73
C SER A 14 -0.51 -3.83 10.95
N LEU A 15 -1.77 -3.70 11.38
CA LEU A 15 -2.73 -2.78 10.75
C LEU A 15 -2.22 -1.33 10.75
N GLU A 16 -1.56 -0.91 11.83
CA GLU A 16 -1.07 0.44 12.00
C GLU A 16 0.17 0.71 11.11
N GLU A 17 1.08 -0.26 11.03
CA GLU A 17 2.21 -0.22 10.09
C GLU A 17 1.74 -0.18 8.64
N LEU A 18 0.68 -0.93 8.29
CA LEU A 18 0.10 -0.89 6.95
C LEU A 18 -0.50 0.50 6.63
N LYS A 19 -1.13 1.16 7.60
CA LYS A 19 -1.65 2.53 7.44
C LYS A 19 -0.52 3.55 7.27
N GLN A 20 0.56 3.44 8.05
CA GLN A 20 1.75 4.28 7.88
C GLN A 20 2.40 4.06 6.51
N GLN A 21 2.49 2.81 6.07
CA GLN A 21 3.01 2.46 4.75
C GLN A 21 2.12 3.01 3.63
N GLU A 22 0.81 3.02 3.81
CA GLU A 22 -0.15 3.63 2.89
C GLU A 22 0.12 5.12 2.73
N GLU A 23 0.27 5.86 3.83
CA GLU A 23 0.53 7.30 3.85
C GLU A 23 1.85 7.62 3.15
N SER A 24 2.93 6.89 3.49
CA SER A 24 4.24 7.02 2.84
C SER A 24 4.16 6.81 1.32
N LEU A 25 3.38 5.81 0.87
CA LEU A 25 3.17 5.54 -0.56
C LEU A 25 2.36 6.66 -1.24
N ARG A 26 1.39 7.26 -0.56
CA ARG A 26 0.64 8.41 -1.09
C ARG A 26 1.55 9.62 -1.29
N GLU A 27 2.42 9.90 -0.33
CA GLU A 27 3.41 10.98 -0.48
C GLU A 27 4.41 10.72 -1.61
N SER A 28 4.92 9.49 -1.70
CA SER A 28 5.84 9.11 -2.78
C SER A 28 5.18 9.28 -4.14
N LEU A 29 3.92 8.86 -4.27
CA LEU A 29 3.13 9.08 -5.48
C LEU A 29 2.92 10.56 -5.79
N PHE A 30 2.73 11.41 -4.78
CA PHE A 30 2.64 12.86 -4.96
C PHE A 30 3.96 13.42 -5.53
N ARG A 31 5.10 13.07 -4.91
CA ARG A 31 6.43 13.48 -5.38
C ARG A 31 6.73 12.99 -6.80
N LEU A 32 6.37 11.75 -7.13
CA LEU A 32 6.55 11.21 -8.47
C LEU A 32 5.64 11.89 -9.50
N ARG A 33 4.40 12.22 -9.15
CA ARG A 33 3.50 13.00 -10.03
C ARG A 33 4.04 14.40 -10.28
N PHE A 34 4.62 15.04 -9.27
CA PHE A 34 5.26 16.34 -9.39
C PHE A 34 6.49 16.28 -10.31
N ARG A 35 7.36 15.27 -10.15
CA ARG A 35 8.48 15.05 -11.09
C ARG A 35 7.98 14.77 -12.51
N LYS A 36 6.91 13.99 -12.66
CA LYS A 36 6.30 13.77 -13.98
C LYS A 36 5.81 15.07 -14.62
N SER A 37 5.18 15.97 -13.86
CA SER A 37 4.72 17.28 -14.39
C SER A 37 5.87 18.19 -14.80
N LEU A 38 7.05 18.05 -14.18
CA LEU A 38 8.27 18.75 -14.58
C LEU A 38 8.93 18.17 -15.86
N GLY A 39 8.37 17.11 -16.46
CA GLY A 39 8.84 16.53 -17.72
C GLY A 39 9.66 15.25 -17.60
N PHE A 40 9.90 14.75 -16.38
CA PHE A 40 10.67 13.52 -16.16
C PHE A 40 9.86 12.27 -16.53
N ARG A 41 10.01 11.78 -17.76
CA ARG A 41 9.26 10.62 -18.29
C ARG A 41 9.64 9.27 -17.65
N GLU A 42 10.85 9.15 -17.13
CA GLU A 42 11.34 7.95 -16.44
C GLU A 42 10.48 7.56 -15.22
N THR A 43 9.88 8.56 -14.57
CA THR A 43 9.02 8.40 -13.39
C THR A 43 7.72 7.61 -13.65
N ILE A 44 7.31 7.44 -14.91
CA ILE A 44 6.05 6.75 -15.25
C ILE A 44 6.08 5.28 -14.79
N LYS A 45 7.25 4.62 -14.88
CA LYS A 45 7.41 3.23 -14.42
C LYS A 45 7.26 3.14 -12.90
N ASP A 46 7.85 4.08 -12.18
CA ASP A 46 7.81 4.13 -10.72
C ASP A 46 6.40 4.44 -10.21
N ILE A 47 5.69 5.38 -10.84
CA ILE A 47 4.28 5.67 -10.52
C ILE A 47 3.42 4.42 -10.66
N ARG A 48 3.60 3.64 -11.74
CA ARG A 48 2.84 2.39 -11.95
C ARG A 48 3.19 1.34 -10.90
N ARG A 49 4.46 1.26 -10.50
CA ARG A 49 4.92 0.35 -9.45
C ARG A 49 4.29 0.72 -8.10
N GLU A 50 4.43 1.97 -7.67
CA GLU A 50 3.90 2.45 -6.40
C GLU A 50 2.38 2.34 -6.31
N LYS A 51 1.64 2.68 -7.38
CA LYS A 51 0.18 2.47 -7.42
C LYS A 51 -0.21 1.02 -7.17
N LYS A 52 0.52 0.06 -7.75
CA LYS A 52 0.27 -1.37 -7.54
C LYS A 52 0.59 -1.81 -6.12
N ILE A 53 1.60 -1.22 -5.48
CA ILE A 53 1.94 -1.51 -4.09
C ILE A 53 0.86 -0.93 -3.16
N LEU A 54 0.47 0.33 -3.36
CA LEU A 54 -0.60 0.98 -2.62
C LEU A 54 -1.91 0.19 -2.67
N ALA A 55 -2.32 -0.27 -3.87
CA ALA A 55 -3.52 -1.08 -4.02
C ALA A 55 -3.48 -2.39 -3.19
N ARG A 56 -2.30 -3.00 -3.04
CA ARG A 56 -2.12 -4.22 -2.24
C ARG A 56 -2.18 -3.93 -0.74
N VAL A 57 -1.54 -2.85 -0.30
CA VAL A 57 -1.60 -2.38 1.09
C VAL A 57 -3.06 -2.14 1.49
N LEU A 58 -3.80 -1.36 0.70
CA LEU A 58 -5.23 -1.11 0.91
C LEU A 58 -6.07 -2.39 0.93
N THR A 59 -5.74 -3.36 0.07
CA THR A 59 -6.44 -4.66 0.06
C THR A 59 -6.21 -5.42 1.37
N LEU A 60 -4.98 -5.43 1.89
CA LEU A 60 -4.65 -6.09 3.16
C LEU A 60 -5.31 -5.39 4.36
N ILE A 61 -5.29 -4.05 4.40
CA ILE A 61 -6.00 -3.27 5.43
C ILE A 61 -7.48 -3.66 5.45
N ASN A 62 -8.14 -3.64 4.29
CA ASN A 62 -9.55 -4.01 4.18
C ASN A 62 -9.83 -5.46 4.60
N GLN A 63 -8.91 -6.40 4.36
CA GLN A 63 -9.04 -7.79 4.80
C GLN A 63 -8.98 -7.88 6.32
N LEU A 64 -7.97 -7.26 6.93
CA LEU A 64 -7.79 -7.23 8.38
C LEU A 64 -8.97 -6.56 9.11
N GLU A 65 -9.45 -5.43 8.59
CA GLU A 65 -10.61 -4.74 9.17
C GLU A 65 -11.89 -5.59 9.10
N LYS A 66 -12.09 -6.32 7.99
CA LYS A 66 -13.22 -7.26 7.86
C LYS A 66 -13.10 -8.45 8.82
N GLU A 67 -11.91 -9.01 8.97
CA GLU A 67 -11.66 -10.11 9.92
C GLU A 67 -11.90 -9.65 11.37
N GLN A 68 -11.43 -8.47 11.75
CA GLN A 68 -11.69 -7.88 13.07
C GLN A 68 -13.20 -7.65 13.28
N ALA A 69 -13.89 -7.08 12.28
CA ALA A 69 -15.33 -6.87 12.36
C ALA A 69 -16.13 -8.18 12.48
N GLN A 70 -15.67 -9.27 11.85
CA GLN A 70 -16.28 -10.60 11.96
C GLN A 70 -16.06 -11.22 13.35
N LYS A 71 -14.83 -11.13 13.89
CA LYS A 71 -14.51 -11.59 15.25
C LYS A 71 -15.35 -10.86 16.30
N ASN A 72 -15.51 -9.54 16.15
CA ASN A 72 -16.32 -8.75 17.08
C ASN A 72 -17.82 -9.11 17.05
N LYS A 73 -18.33 -9.62 15.93
CA LYS A 73 -19.73 -10.10 15.80
C LYS A 73 -19.95 -11.50 16.36
N GLN A 74 -18.90 -12.33 16.48
CA GLN A 74 -19.00 -13.68 17.06
C GLN A 74 -18.90 -13.67 18.59
N ASN A 75 -18.37 -12.59 19.16
CA ASN A 75 -18.18 -12.43 20.61
C ASN A 75 -19.31 -11.66 21.32
N ASN A 76 -20.33 -11.20 20.59
CA ASN A 76 -21.54 -10.55 21.09
C ASN A 76 -22.75 -11.43 20.77
#